data_AF-A0A1V5ITJ7-F1
#
_entry.id   AF-A0A1V5ITJ7-F1
#
_cell.length_a   1.000
_cell.length_b   1.000
_cell.length_c   1.000
_cell.angle_alpha   90.00
_cell.angle_beta   90.00
_cell.angle_gamma   90.00
#
_symmetry.space_group_name_H-M   'P 1'
#
loop_
_entity.id
_entity.type
_entity.pdbx_description
1 polymer ?
#
loop_
_entity_poly.entity_id
_entity_poly.type
_entity_poly.pdbx_seq_one_letter_code
_entity_poly.pdbx_strand_id
1 'polypeptide(L)'
;MLFGFIAPALHKEELRSTKKVVVWSYVLFMAGIIMNYLIIFPLAFRFLGTYQVSADIPNIITLESYTNLLVTLTFLMGIFFQLPILAWFLGKLGIVNSEFMKKYRRHAIVAILIIAAIITPTTDVFTLTIVSLPIYLLYELSILIVRRTGSNDSLPASFGRGS
;
A
#
# COMPACT_ATOMS: atom_id res chain seq x y z
N MET A 1 15.87 -30.64 15.67
CA MET A 1 15.91 -31.12 14.27
C MET A 1 14.55 -30.85 13.60
N LEU A 2 14.31 -29.61 13.12
CA LEU A 2 13.09 -29.30 12.33
C LEU A 2 13.23 -28.10 11.36
N PHE A 3 14.44 -27.53 11.21
CA PHE A 3 14.67 -26.34 10.37
C PHE A 3 15.46 -26.63 9.07
N GLY A 4 15.72 -27.90 8.77
CA GLY A 4 16.57 -28.31 7.63
C GLY A 4 15.83 -28.80 6.39
N PHE A 5 14.50 -29.00 6.44
CA PHE A 5 13.79 -29.79 5.42
C PHE A 5 12.85 -29.01 4.49
N ILE A 6 12.78 -27.68 4.59
CA ILE A 6 12.11 -26.83 3.58
C ILE A 6 13.16 -26.15 2.66
N ALA A 7 14.45 -26.33 2.96
CA ALA A 7 15.53 -25.54 2.39
C ALA A 7 16.04 -25.88 0.97
N PRO A 8 15.69 -26.98 0.26
CA PRO A 8 16.27 -27.18 -1.07
C PRO A 8 15.33 -26.81 -2.24
N ALA A 9 14.19 -26.14 -2.02
CA ALA A 9 13.25 -25.79 -3.10
C ALA A 9 13.36 -24.34 -3.60
N LEU A 10 13.97 -23.43 -2.84
CA LEU A 10 14.05 -22.00 -3.20
C LEU A 10 15.47 -21.68 -3.69
N HIS A 11 15.64 -21.67 -5.00
CA HIS A 11 16.90 -21.49 -5.70
C HIS A 11 17.69 -20.28 -5.17
N LYS A 12 19.03 -20.38 -5.19
CA LYS A 12 19.97 -19.33 -4.76
C LYS A 12 19.78 -18.00 -5.49
N GLU A 13 19.11 -18.00 -6.64
CA GLU A 13 18.67 -16.81 -7.38
C GLU A 13 17.41 -16.17 -6.80
N GLU A 14 16.48 -16.94 -6.25
CA GLU A 14 15.27 -16.44 -5.59
C GLU A 14 15.60 -15.74 -4.26
N LEU A 15 16.59 -16.23 -3.52
CA LEU A 15 17.07 -15.57 -2.29
C LEU A 15 17.58 -14.15 -2.55
N ARG A 16 18.17 -13.89 -3.72
CA ARG A 16 18.64 -12.54 -4.11
C ARG A 16 17.47 -11.62 -4.44
N SER A 17 16.40 -12.15 -5.05
CA SER A 17 15.16 -11.42 -5.28
C SER A 17 14.45 -11.10 -3.97
N THR A 18 14.38 -12.05 -3.03
CA THR A 18 13.80 -11.86 -1.70
C THR A 18 14.53 -10.77 -0.90
N LYS A 19 15.87 -10.73 -0.92
CA LYS A 19 16.63 -9.66 -0.25
C LYS A 19 16.32 -8.28 -0.83
N LYS A 20 16.21 -8.14 -2.15
CA LYS A 20 15.84 -6.88 -2.79
C LYS A 20 14.43 -6.44 -2.41
N VAL A 21 13.48 -7.37 -2.36
CA VAL A 21 12.09 -7.11 -1.97
C VAL A 21 12.00 -6.61 -0.53
N VAL A 22 12.75 -7.21 0.40
CA VAL A 22 12.79 -6.77 1.80
C VAL A 22 13.36 -5.35 1.92
N VAL A 23 14.42 -5.03 1.17
CA VAL A 23 14.96 -3.66 1.15
C VAL A 23 13.93 -2.67 0.57
N TRP A 24 13.30 -3.01 -0.55
CA TRP A 24 12.26 -2.17 -1.14
C TRP A 24 11.03 -2.02 -0.25
N SER A 25 10.61 -3.07 0.48
CA SER A 25 9.48 -2.99 1.40
C SER A 25 9.80 -2.07 2.58
N TYR A 26 11.03 -2.12 3.12
CA TYR A 26 11.47 -1.22 4.16
C TYR A 26 11.51 0.25 3.69
N VAL A 27 12.03 0.49 2.48
CA VAL A 27 12.05 1.82 1.86
C VAL A 27 10.64 2.36 1.65
N LEU A 28 9.73 1.55 1.10
CA LEU A 28 8.32 1.91 0.92
C LEU A 28 7.63 2.18 2.25
N PHE A 29 7.89 1.36 3.27
CA PHE A 29 7.32 1.55 4.60
C PHE A 29 7.78 2.88 5.22
N MET A 30 9.08 3.20 5.15
CA MET A 30 9.58 4.51 5.59
C MET A 30 8.98 5.66 4.78
N ALA A 31 8.86 5.52 3.46
CA ALA A 31 8.20 6.52 2.63
C ALA A 31 6.74 6.76 3.07
N GLY A 32 6.02 5.70 3.46
CA GLY A 32 4.67 5.79 4.02
C GLY A 32 4.61 6.55 5.34
N ILE A 33 5.56 6.31 6.25
CA ILE A 33 5.66 7.05 7.52
C ILE A 33 5.94 8.53 7.25
N ILE A 34 6.88 8.84 6.36
CA ILE A 34 7.23 10.22 6.00
C ILE A 34 6.03 10.93 5.38
N MET A 35 5.32 10.29 4.46
CA MET A 35 4.14 10.87 3.83
C MET A 35 3.00 11.07 4.83
N ASN A 36 2.82 10.13 5.76
CA ASN A 36 1.88 10.30 6.86
C ASN A 36 2.23 11.54 7.68
N TYR A 37 3.46 11.65 8.15
CA TYR A 37 3.91 12.75 9.01
C TYR A 37 3.81 14.12 8.33
N LEU A 38 4.11 14.22 7.03
CA LEU A 38 4.14 15.49 6.31
C LEU A 38 2.79 15.93 5.75
N ILE A 39 1.90 15.00 5.38
CA ILE A 39 0.67 15.34 4.64
C ILE A 39 -0.58 14.92 5.42
N ILE A 40 -0.69 13.62 5.75
CA ILE A 40 -1.95 13.06 6.28
C ILE A 40 -2.17 13.48 7.73
N PHE A 41 -1.13 13.37 8.55
CA PHE A 41 -1.16 13.74 9.96
C PHE A 41 -1.50 15.22 10.19
N PRO A 42 -0.85 16.21 9.57
CA PRO A 42 -1.21 17.61 9.78
C PRO A 42 -2.62 17.93 9.27
N LEU A 43 -3.09 17.25 8.22
CA LEU A 43 -4.45 17.39 7.73
C LEU A 43 -5.45 16.86 8.78
N ALA A 44 -5.27 15.62 9.24
CA ALA A 44 -6.10 15.01 10.28
C ALA A 44 -6.02 15.75 11.64
N PHE A 45 -4.84 16.24 12.02
CA PHE A 45 -4.63 16.99 13.26
C PHE A 45 -5.27 18.37 13.22
N ARG A 46 -5.24 19.07 12.07
CA ARG A 46 -6.00 20.32 11.89
C ARG A 46 -7.47 20.09 12.19
N PHE A 47 -8.04 18.96 11.77
CA PHE A 47 -9.44 18.62 12.09
C PHE A 47 -9.68 18.44 13.57
N LEU A 48 -8.82 17.70 14.30
CA LEU A 48 -8.92 17.62 15.76
C LEU A 48 -8.84 19.01 16.41
N GLY A 49 -7.98 19.91 15.91
CA GLY A 49 -7.86 21.27 16.43
C GLY A 49 -9.07 22.17 16.15
N THR A 50 -9.71 22.01 14.99
CA THR A 50 -10.93 22.75 14.61
C THR A 50 -12.23 22.12 15.14
N TYR A 51 -12.19 20.93 15.72
CA TYR A 51 -13.36 20.25 16.27
C TYR A 51 -13.79 20.92 17.59
N GLN A 52 -14.52 22.04 17.49
CA GLN A 52 -15.20 22.65 18.63
C GLN A 52 -16.62 22.11 18.71
N VAL A 53 -16.90 21.28 19.72
CA VAL A 53 -18.21 20.64 19.93
C VAL A 53 -19.24 21.65 20.46
N SER A 54 -18.82 22.73 21.13
CA SER A 54 -19.65 23.86 21.58
C SER A 54 -18.77 25.01 22.08
N ALA A 55 -19.27 26.25 22.04
CA ALA A 55 -18.58 27.45 22.52
C ALA A 55 -18.23 27.42 24.03
N ASP A 56 -18.78 26.46 24.79
CA ASP A 56 -18.62 26.31 26.25
C ASP A 56 -17.71 25.15 26.68
N ILE A 57 -17.23 24.29 25.77
CA ILE A 57 -16.31 23.20 26.12
C ILE A 57 -14.98 23.46 25.43
N PRO A 58 -13.90 23.81 26.17
CA PRO A 58 -12.60 23.99 25.57
C PRO A 58 -12.19 22.68 24.89
N ASN A 59 -11.76 22.77 23.63
CA ASN A 59 -11.21 21.63 22.90
C ASN A 59 -9.83 21.30 23.49
N ILE A 60 -9.82 20.55 24.60
CA ILE A 60 -8.60 20.09 25.24
C ILE A 60 -8.09 18.92 24.42
N ILE A 61 -7.24 19.22 23.43
CA ILE A 61 -6.50 18.19 22.68
C ILE A 61 -5.57 17.51 23.69
N THR A 62 -5.95 16.32 24.14
CA THR A 62 -5.13 15.53 25.05
C THR A 62 -3.95 14.92 24.31
N LEU A 63 -2.83 14.71 25.03
CA LEU A 63 -1.65 14.02 24.50
C LEU A 63 -2.04 12.62 23.97
N GLU A 64 -2.98 11.95 24.65
CA GLU A 64 -3.52 10.66 24.26
C GLU A 64 -4.19 10.68 22.89
N SER A 65 -5.04 11.68 22.61
CA SER A 65 -5.74 11.78 21.32
C SER A 65 -4.77 12.06 20.17
N TYR A 66 -3.76 12.91 20.42
CA TYR A 66 -2.66 13.16 19.49
C TYR A 66 -1.88 11.88 19.16
N THR A 67 -1.44 11.14 20.19
CA THR A 67 -0.64 9.92 19.99
C THR A 67 -1.45 8.83 19.32
N ASN A 68 -2.72 8.65 19.70
CA ASN A 68 -3.60 7.65 19.11
C ASN A 68 -3.84 7.93 17.62
N LEU A 69 -4.09 9.18 17.25
CA LEU A 69 -4.23 9.57 15.85
C LEU A 69 -2.92 9.34 15.07
N LEU A 70 -1.77 9.75 15.64
CA LEU A 70 -0.48 9.56 14.99
C LEU A 70 -0.17 8.07 14.75
N VAL A 71 -0.31 7.23 15.77
CA VAL A 71 -0.04 5.79 15.71
C VAL A 71 -0.98 5.10 14.72
N THR A 72 -2.27 5.42 14.78
CA THR A 72 -3.29 4.82 13.91
C THR A 72 -3.02 5.13 12.44
N LEU A 73 -2.78 6.41 12.11
CA LEU A 73 -2.50 6.83 10.74
C LEU A 73 -1.16 6.29 10.24
N THR A 74 -0.15 6.23 11.11
CA THR A 74 1.16 5.65 10.76
C THR A 74 1.02 4.17 10.40
N PHE A 75 0.25 3.42 11.19
CA PHE A 75 0.01 2.00 10.92
C PHE A 75 -0.76 1.77 9.61
N LEU A 76 -1.86 2.51 9.42
CA LEU A 76 -2.66 2.44 8.19
C LEU A 76 -1.81 2.78 6.95
N MET A 77 -1.06 3.88 7.00
CA MET A 77 -0.25 4.30 5.86
C MET A 77 0.91 3.34 5.60
N GLY A 78 1.53 2.80 6.65
CA GLY A 78 2.52 1.75 6.53
C GLY A 78 1.99 0.51 5.78
N ILE A 79 0.77 0.07 6.10
CA ILE A 79 0.13 -1.05 5.40
C ILE A 79 -0.18 -0.70 3.94
N PHE A 80 -0.72 0.49 3.66
CA PHE A 80 -1.02 0.88 2.27
C PHE A 80 0.23 0.96 1.40
N PHE A 81 1.36 1.41 1.96
CA PHE A 81 2.63 1.44 1.25
C PHE A 81 3.21 0.04 0.97
N GLN A 82 2.69 -1.02 1.58
CA GLN A 82 3.05 -2.39 1.23
C GLN A 82 2.27 -2.94 0.02
N LEU A 83 1.22 -2.26 -0.45
CA LEU A 83 0.43 -2.69 -1.62
C LEU A 83 1.28 -2.97 -2.88
N PRO A 84 2.30 -2.17 -3.25
CA PRO A 84 3.13 -2.45 -4.42
C PRO A 84 3.93 -3.76 -4.29
N ILE A 85 4.42 -4.06 -3.09
CA ILE A 85 5.14 -5.30 -2.80
C ILE A 85 4.19 -6.48 -2.84
N LEU A 86 2.99 -6.33 -2.26
CA LEU A 86 1.96 -7.37 -2.27
C LEU A 86 1.50 -7.67 -3.70
N ALA A 87 1.26 -6.64 -4.52
CA ALA A 87 0.88 -6.81 -5.91
C ALA A 87 1.98 -7.49 -6.73
N TRP A 88 3.25 -7.09 -6.55
CA TRP A 88 4.38 -7.78 -7.17
C TRP A 88 4.43 -9.26 -6.79
N PHE A 89 4.25 -9.58 -5.51
CA PHE A 89 4.27 -10.94 -5.01
C PHE A 89 3.14 -11.79 -5.62
N LEU A 90 1.91 -11.27 -5.61
CA LEU A 90 0.77 -11.94 -6.22
C LEU A 90 0.90 -12.06 -7.75
N GLY A 91 1.54 -11.09 -8.39
CA GLY A 91 1.88 -11.13 -9.81
C GLY A 91 2.91 -12.20 -10.14
N LYS A 92 3.92 -12.39 -9.29
CA LYS A 92 4.91 -13.48 -9.41
C LYS A 92 4.24 -14.86 -9.24
N LEU A 93 3.21 -14.97 -8.40
CA LEU A 93 2.41 -16.19 -8.24
C LEU A 93 1.43 -16.45 -9.40
N GLY A 94 1.28 -15.52 -10.36
CA GLY A 94 0.31 -15.63 -11.44
C GLY A 94 -1.15 -15.39 -11.04
N ILE A 95 -1.40 -14.97 -9.79
CA ILE A 95 -2.76 -14.71 -9.26
C ILE A 95 -3.34 -13.42 -9.88
N VAL A 96 -2.50 -12.42 -10.12
CA VAL A 96 -2.91 -11.12 -10.68
C VAL A 96 -2.05 -10.78 -11.88
N ASN A 97 -2.69 -10.32 -12.96
CA ASN A 97 -2.00 -9.81 -14.15
C ASN A 97 -2.24 -8.31 -14.30
N SER A 98 -1.33 -7.60 -14.98
CA SER A 98 -1.46 -6.17 -15.30
C SER A 98 -2.77 -5.87 -16.03
N GLU A 99 -3.21 -6.74 -16.96
CA GLU A 99 -4.49 -6.56 -17.65
C GLU A 99 -5.69 -6.70 -16.71
N PHE A 100 -5.65 -7.67 -15.80
CA PHE A 100 -6.67 -7.84 -14.77
C PHE A 100 -6.74 -6.58 -13.90
N MET A 101 -5.61 -6.12 -13.34
CA MET A 101 -5.60 -4.89 -12.54
C MET A 101 -6.09 -3.67 -13.33
N LYS A 102 -5.72 -3.54 -14.61
CA LYS A 102 -6.22 -2.45 -15.48
C LYS A 102 -7.75 -2.52 -15.67
N LYS A 103 -8.31 -3.72 -15.87
CA LYS A 103 -9.76 -3.93 -16.01
C LYS A 103 -10.51 -3.52 -14.74
N TYR A 104 -9.93 -3.79 -13.56
CA TYR A 104 -10.53 -3.44 -12.27
C TYR A 104 -10.16 -2.04 -11.75
N ARG A 105 -9.54 -1.16 -12.56
CA ARG A 105 -9.19 0.23 -12.17
C ARG A 105 -10.35 1.00 -11.54
N ARG A 106 -11.56 0.90 -12.11
CA ARG A 106 -12.75 1.60 -11.59
C ARG A 106 -13.11 1.12 -10.19
N HIS A 107 -12.99 -0.18 -9.92
CA HIS A 107 -13.25 -0.77 -8.60
C HIS A 107 -12.17 -0.36 -7.59
N ALA A 108 -10.90 -0.35 -8.03
CA ALA A 108 -9.78 0.10 -7.20
C ALA A 108 -9.94 1.56 -6.76
N ILE A 109 -10.35 2.46 -7.67
CA ILE A 109 -10.61 3.87 -7.34
C ILE A 109 -11.69 3.99 -6.26
N VAL A 110 -12.79 3.24 -6.39
CA VAL A 110 -13.86 3.25 -5.38
C VAL A 110 -13.35 2.73 -4.03
N ALA A 111 -12.59 1.64 -4.01
CA ALA A 111 -12.01 1.11 -2.78
C ALA A 111 -11.04 2.11 -2.13
N ILE A 112 -10.22 2.80 -2.93
CA ILE A 112 -9.30 3.85 -2.46
C ILE A 112 -10.07 5.02 -1.86
N LEU A 113 -11.17 5.45 -2.47
CA LEU A 113 -12.01 6.52 -1.94
C LEU A 113 -12.67 6.12 -0.61
N ILE A 114 -13.16 4.88 -0.51
CA ILE A 114 -13.73 4.35 0.74
C ILE A 114 -12.67 4.33 1.84
N ILE A 115 -11.48 3.81 1.54
CA ILE A 115 -10.34 3.79 2.46
C ILE A 115 -9.97 5.21 2.89
N ALA A 116 -9.85 6.14 1.94
CA ALA A 116 -9.54 7.53 2.23
C ALA A 116 -10.59 8.14 3.16
N ALA A 117 -11.88 7.88 2.93
CA ALA A 117 -12.99 8.35 3.78
C ALA A 117 -12.97 7.76 5.19
N ILE A 118 -12.40 6.56 5.40
CA ILE A 118 -12.21 5.97 6.73
C ILE A 118 -11.03 6.64 7.46
N ILE A 119 -9.96 6.96 6.73
CA ILE A 119 -8.77 7.62 7.29
C ILE A 119 -9.07 9.07 7.65
N THR A 120 -9.85 9.76 6.82
CA THR A 120 -10.14 11.18 6.98
C THR A 120 -11.43 11.37 7.78
N PRO A 121 -11.38 12.00 8.97
CA PRO A 121 -12.58 12.27 9.75
C PRO A 121 -13.55 13.24 9.03
N THR A 122 -13.05 14.08 8.13
CA THR A 122 -13.87 14.89 7.23
C THR A 122 -13.84 14.35 5.82
N THR A 123 -15.02 14.16 5.25
CA THR A 123 -15.22 13.67 3.87
C THR A 123 -15.40 14.82 2.88
N ASP A 124 -14.70 15.93 3.10
CA ASP A 124 -14.66 17.01 2.12
C ASP A 124 -13.85 16.57 0.89
N VAL A 125 -14.33 16.96 -0.30
CA VAL A 125 -13.77 16.50 -1.58
C VAL A 125 -12.27 16.84 -1.71
N PHE A 126 -11.83 17.95 -1.13
CA PHE A 126 -10.44 18.39 -1.18
C PHE A 126 -9.50 17.48 -0.39
N THR A 127 -9.80 17.27 0.90
CA THR A 127 -9.07 16.35 1.79
C THR A 127 -9.10 14.93 1.26
N LEU A 128 -10.27 14.46 0.82
CA LEU A 128 -10.43 13.13 0.25
C LEU A 128 -9.57 12.93 -1.01
N THR A 129 -9.49 13.93 -1.88
CA THR A 129 -8.65 13.88 -3.08
C THR A 129 -7.16 13.85 -2.71
N ILE A 130 -6.73 14.66 -1.74
CA ILE A 130 -5.33 14.69 -1.28
C ILE A 130 -4.89 13.34 -0.70
N VAL A 131 -5.75 12.68 0.08
CA VAL A 131 -5.42 11.37 0.70
C VAL A 131 -5.54 10.22 -0.29
N SER A 132 -6.51 10.25 -1.21
CA SER A 132 -6.69 9.21 -2.21
C SER A 132 -5.59 9.22 -3.29
N LEU A 133 -5.06 10.38 -3.65
CA LEU A 133 -4.02 10.54 -4.68
C LEU A 133 -2.76 9.69 -4.44
N PRO A 134 -2.13 9.68 -3.25
CA PRO A 134 -0.95 8.84 -3.04
C PRO A 134 -1.28 7.34 -3.03
N ILE A 135 -2.44 6.93 -2.51
CA ILE A 135 -2.87 5.52 -2.54
C ILE A 135 -3.12 5.08 -3.98
N TYR A 136 -3.72 5.94 -4.79
CA TYR A 136 -3.89 5.71 -6.23
C TYR A 136 -2.55 5.61 -6.96
N LEU A 137 -1.60 6.47 -6.63
CA LEU A 137 -0.25 6.40 -7.19
C LEU A 137 0.46 5.10 -6.84
N LEU A 138 0.31 4.61 -5.60
CA LEU A 138 0.80 3.28 -5.19
C LEU A 138 0.13 2.16 -5.99
N TYR A 139 -1.16 2.26 -6.27
CA TYR A 139 -1.87 1.30 -7.12
C TYR A 139 -1.34 1.31 -8.56
N GLU A 140 -1.10 2.49 -9.14
CA GLU A 140 -0.53 2.60 -10.50
C GLU A 140 0.90 2.03 -10.55
N LEU A 141 1.73 2.33 -9.53
CA LEU A 141 3.06 1.73 -9.36
C LEU A 141 2.97 0.21 -9.27
N SER A 142 1.98 -0.32 -8.54
CA SER A 142 1.72 -1.75 -8.43
C SER A 142 1.46 -2.39 -9.81
N ILE A 143 0.63 -1.77 -10.64
CA ILE A 143 0.35 -2.24 -12.01
C ILE A 143 1.62 -2.25 -12.87
N LEU A 144 2.44 -1.20 -12.75
CA LEU A 144 3.69 -1.09 -13.50
C LEU A 144 4.69 -2.19 -13.10
N ILE A 145 4.79 -2.46 -11.80
CA ILE A 145 5.66 -3.51 -11.27
C ILE A 145 5.19 -4.89 -11.75
N VAL A 146 3.90 -5.21 -11.63
CA VAL A 146 3.33 -6.49 -12.10
C VAL A 146 3.53 -6.67 -13.60
N ARG A 147 3.37 -5.60 -14.40
CA ARG A 147 3.62 -5.63 -15.84
C ARG A 147 5.06 -6.03 -16.18
N ARG A 148 6.04 -5.54 -15.41
CA ARG A 148 7.45 -5.89 -15.62
C ARG A 148 7.75 -7.33 -15.20
N THR A 149 7.11 -7.83 -14.16
CA THR A 149 7.25 -9.24 -13.73
C THR A 149 6.67 -10.21 -14.76
N GLY A 150 5.44 -9.96 -15.25
CA GLY A 150 4.77 -10.84 -16.20
C GLY A 150 5.41 -10.93 -17.60
N SER A 151 6.31 -10.00 -17.94
CA SER A 151 7.05 -10.02 -19.21
C SER A 151 8.32 -10.88 -19.16
N ASN A 152 8.78 -11.30 -17.98
CA ASN A 152 10.04 -12.03 -17.79
C ASN A 152 9.87 -13.56 -17.66
N ASP A 153 8.65 -14.04 -17.40
CA ASP A 153 8.31 -15.47 -17.29
C ASP A 153 7.42 -15.91 -18.46
N SER A 154 7.76 -15.51 -19.69
CA SER A 154 7.30 -16.24 -20.87
C SER A 154 7.93 -17.62 -20.83
N LEU A 155 7.17 -18.61 -20.35
CA LEU A 155 7.48 -20.03 -20.41
C LEU A 155 8.16 -20.36 -21.75
N PRO A 156 9.29 -21.10 -21.76
CA PRO A 156 9.94 -21.48 -23.00
C PRO A 156 8.95 -22.25 -23.89
N ALA A 157 8.85 -21.80 -25.12
CA ALA A 157 8.09 -22.43 -26.18
C ALA A 157 8.67 -23.83 -26.47
N SER A 158 8.16 -24.86 -25.82
CA SER A 158 8.28 -26.23 -26.33
C SER A 158 7.22 -27.12 -25.67
N PHE A 159 6.09 -27.33 -26.35
CA PHE A 159 5.48 -28.65 -26.48
C PHE A 159 4.46 -28.59 -27.63
N GLY A 160 4.71 -29.36 -28.68
CA GLY A 160 3.67 -29.75 -29.65
C GLY A 160 3.78 -29.20 -31.08
N ARG A 161 4.94 -29.34 -31.73
CA ARG A 161 4.97 -29.55 -33.19
C ARG A 161 5.12 -31.07 -33.42
N GLY A 162 4.18 -31.65 -34.16
CA GLY A 162 4.07 -33.08 -34.45
C GLY A 162 2.67 -33.55 -34.05
N SER A 163 1.79 -33.95 -34.97
CA SER A 163 1.94 -34.47 -36.32
C SER A 163 0.64 -34.24 -37.08
#